data_AF-A0A011PCQ2-F1
#
_entry.id   AF-A0A011PCQ2-F1
#
_cell.length_a   1.000
_cell.length_b   1.000
_cell.length_c   1.000
_cell.angle_alpha   90.00
_cell.angle_beta   90.00
_cell.angle_gamma   90.00
#
_symmetry.space_group_name_H-M   'P 1'
#
loop_
_entity.id
_entity.type
_entity.pdbx_description
1 polymer ?
#
loop_
_entity_poly.entity_id
_entity_poly.type
_entity_poly.pdbx_seq_one_letter_code
_entity_poly.pdbx_strand_id
1 'polypeptide(L)'
;MTLLQRTLSVKIPQGVHAGQVIRLAGQGAPGIGGAAAGDLLLEVQFRPHPRLRAHGRDLHLTLPVAPWEAALGAVVSVELPGGSVKLRIPEGAQSGRQLRVRGKGIPAAQTGSAGDLLLDIQVVLPPANTPQARQFYERMARELAFDPRQEGRV
;
A
#
# COMPACT_ATOMS: atom_id res chain seq x y z
N MET A 1 -39.80 22.41 -4.31
CA MET A 1 -38.43 22.81 -3.99
C MET A 1 -37.59 22.62 -5.24
N THR A 2 -37.07 23.69 -5.83
CA THR A 2 -36.17 23.62 -6.99
C THR A 2 -34.78 23.27 -6.49
N LEU A 3 -34.20 22.15 -6.97
CA LEU A 3 -32.82 21.80 -6.68
C LEU A 3 -31.90 22.79 -7.41
N LEU A 4 -31.12 23.56 -6.65
CA LEU A 4 -30.15 24.49 -7.22
C LEU A 4 -28.83 23.73 -7.45
N GLN A 5 -28.47 23.51 -8.71
CA GLN A 5 -27.18 22.90 -9.04
C GLN A 5 -26.05 23.91 -8.80
N ARG A 6 -25.00 23.49 -8.08
CA ARG A 6 -23.82 24.31 -7.79
C ARG A 6 -22.56 23.55 -8.17
N THR A 7 -21.58 24.26 -8.73
CA THR A 7 -20.24 23.75 -9.01
C THR A 7 -19.25 24.48 -8.11
N LEU A 8 -18.43 23.73 -7.38
CA LEU A 8 -17.44 24.28 -6.46
C LEU A 8 -16.04 23.84 -6.89
N SER A 9 -15.10 24.78 -6.91
CA SER A 9 -13.68 24.47 -7.07
C SER A 9 -13.07 24.23 -5.69
N VAL A 10 -12.54 23.03 -5.48
CA VAL A 10 -12.00 22.60 -4.19
C VAL A 10 -10.54 22.22 -4.36
N LYS A 11 -9.66 22.87 -3.62
CA LYS A 11 -8.24 22.49 -3.55
C LYS A 11 -8.09 21.36 -2.53
N ILE A 12 -7.77 20.15 -3.01
CA ILE A 12 -7.48 19.00 -2.16
C ILE A 12 -6.06 19.14 -1.60
N PRO A 13 -5.86 19.21 -0.27
CA PRO A 13 -4.53 19.26 0.32
C PRO A 13 -3.72 18.00 0.03
N GLN A 14 -2.41 18.15 -0.09
CA GLN A 14 -1.52 16.99 -0.11
C GLN A 14 -1.61 16.25 1.23
N GLY A 15 -1.60 14.91 1.18
CA GLY A 15 -1.62 14.10 2.40
C GLY A 15 -3.00 13.86 3.01
N VAL A 16 -4.08 14.16 2.27
CA VAL A 16 -5.41 13.67 2.64
C VAL A 16 -5.41 12.15 2.77
N HIS A 17 -6.16 11.65 3.73
CA HIS A 17 -6.33 10.22 3.99
C HIS A 17 -7.81 9.87 4.04
N ALA A 18 -8.14 8.59 3.87
CA ALA A 18 -9.52 8.13 3.93
C ALA A 18 -10.17 8.48 5.29
N GLY A 19 -11.43 8.92 5.26
CA GLY A 19 -12.19 9.41 6.41
C GLY A 19 -11.89 10.86 6.80
N GLN A 20 -10.90 11.53 6.18
CA GLN A 20 -10.64 12.94 6.45
C GLN A 20 -11.79 13.81 5.93
N VAL A 21 -12.28 14.72 6.76
CA VAL A 21 -13.31 15.70 6.39
C VAL A 21 -12.67 17.03 5.99
N ILE A 22 -13.03 17.55 4.82
CA ILE A 22 -12.67 18.88 4.33
C ILE A 22 -13.90 19.78 4.49
N ARG A 23 -13.76 20.84 5.28
CA ARG A 23 -14.83 21.83 5.54
C ARG A 23 -14.75 23.00 4.55
N LEU A 24 -15.85 23.27 3.86
CA LEU A 24 -16.04 24.43 3.01
C LEU A 24 -17.01 25.40 3.67
N ALA A 25 -16.45 26.42 4.33
CA ALA A 25 -17.22 27.38 5.12
C ALA A 25 -18.24 28.14 4.27
N GLY A 26 -19.49 28.21 4.74
CA GLY A 26 -20.58 28.93 4.07
C GLY A 26 -21.05 28.34 2.73
N GLN A 27 -20.58 27.13 2.37
CA GLN A 27 -20.97 26.45 1.13
C GLN A 27 -22.13 25.46 1.30
N GLY A 28 -22.69 25.34 2.50
CA GLY A 28 -23.83 24.49 2.83
C GLY A 28 -25.18 25.12 2.47
N ALA A 29 -26.23 24.69 3.18
CA ALA A 29 -27.60 25.15 2.94
C ALA A 29 -27.78 26.64 3.30
N PRO A 30 -28.65 27.39 2.61
CA PRO A 30 -28.99 28.76 2.97
C PRO A 30 -29.53 28.85 4.41
N GLY A 31 -29.13 29.89 5.15
CA GLY A 31 -29.68 30.16 6.47
C GLY A 31 -31.12 30.67 6.42
N ILE A 32 -31.87 30.51 7.51
CA ILE A 32 -33.24 30.99 7.66
C ILE A 32 -33.23 32.38 8.30
N GLY A 33 -34.10 33.29 7.85
CA GLY A 33 -34.31 34.58 8.51
C GLY A 33 -33.10 35.52 8.50
N GLY A 34 -32.25 35.45 7.46
CA GLY A 34 -31.03 36.26 7.36
C GLY A 34 -29.79 35.66 8.04
N ALA A 35 -29.90 34.44 8.60
CA ALA A 35 -28.75 33.70 9.10
C ALA A 35 -27.75 33.35 7.98
N ALA A 36 -26.48 33.18 8.36
CA ALA A 36 -25.43 32.73 7.44
C ALA A 36 -25.75 31.32 6.88
N ALA A 37 -25.24 31.04 5.68
CA ALA A 37 -25.29 29.68 5.13
C ALA A 37 -24.46 28.72 5.99
N GLY A 38 -24.89 27.46 6.05
CA GLY A 38 -24.15 26.38 6.70
C GLY A 38 -22.86 26.01 5.96
N ASP A 39 -22.17 24.99 6.43
CA ASP A 39 -20.94 24.48 5.82
C ASP A 39 -21.20 23.24 4.96
N LEU A 40 -20.38 23.04 3.93
CA LEU A 40 -20.32 21.78 3.19
C LEU A 40 -19.13 20.96 3.70
N LEU A 41 -19.41 19.73 4.13
CA LEU A 41 -18.41 18.77 4.59
C LEU A 41 -18.17 17.73 3.51
N LEU A 42 -16.93 17.59 3.07
CA LEU A 42 -16.52 16.58 2.09
C LEU A 42 -15.69 15.52 2.81
N GLU A 43 -16.19 14.29 2.86
CA GLU A 43 -15.44 13.15 3.38
C GLU A 43 -14.60 12.50 2.27
N VAL A 44 -13.32 12.31 2.51
CA VAL A 44 -12.40 11.69 1.56
C VAL A 44 -12.54 10.17 1.63
N GLN A 45 -12.78 9.55 0.48
CA GLN A 45 -12.73 8.09 0.33
C GLN A 45 -11.71 7.71 -0.75
N PHE A 46 -10.96 6.64 -0.50
CA PHE A 46 -10.05 6.08 -1.49
C PHE A 46 -10.72 4.96 -2.24
N ARG A 47 -10.58 4.98 -3.57
CA ARG A 47 -10.95 3.82 -4.38
C ARG A 47 -10.01 2.65 -4.04
N PRO A 48 -10.52 1.42 -3.91
CA PRO A 48 -9.68 0.24 -3.75
C PRO A 48 -8.61 0.18 -4.85
N HIS A 49 -7.36 -0.05 -4.45
CA HIS A 49 -6.24 -0.19 -5.38
C HIS A 49 -5.75 -1.65 -5.36
N PRO A 50 -5.42 -2.24 -6.53
CA PRO A 50 -5.14 -3.68 -6.62
C PRO A 50 -3.92 -4.14 -5.82
N ARG A 51 -2.96 -3.25 -5.55
CA ARG A 51 -1.67 -3.58 -4.90
C ARG A 51 -1.37 -2.79 -3.62
N LEU A 52 -2.11 -1.72 -3.36
CA LEU A 52 -1.82 -0.77 -2.28
C LEU A 52 -3.07 -0.64 -1.43
N ARG A 53 -2.92 -0.80 -0.13
CA ARG A 53 -3.98 -0.53 0.83
C ARG A 53 -3.52 0.56 1.77
N ALA A 54 -4.32 1.61 1.90
CA ALA A 54 -4.06 2.64 2.89
C ALA A 54 -4.72 2.26 4.22
N HIS A 55 -3.98 2.37 5.32
CA HIS A 55 -4.52 2.28 6.67
C HIS A 55 -4.06 3.50 7.46
N GLY A 56 -4.97 4.45 7.68
CA GLY A 56 -4.61 5.79 8.12
C GLY A 56 -3.66 6.44 7.10
N ARG A 57 -2.41 6.68 7.51
CA ARG A 57 -1.35 7.21 6.64
C ARG A 57 -0.37 6.15 6.14
N ASP A 58 -0.44 4.95 6.66
CA ASP A 58 0.44 3.86 6.28
C ASP A 58 -0.07 3.21 4.99
N LEU A 59 0.87 2.76 4.17
CA LEU A 59 0.61 2.02 2.95
C LEU A 59 1.03 0.57 3.16
N HIS A 60 0.13 -0.37 2.89
CA HIS A 60 0.41 -1.79 2.86
C HIS A 60 0.51 -2.26 1.42
N LEU A 61 1.56 -3.02 1.11
CA LEU A 61 1.79 -3.61 -0.20
C LEU A 61 2.30 -5.04 -0.03
N THR A 62 1.70 -5.97 -0.76
CA THR A 62 2.27 -7.32 -0.91
C THR A 62 3.36 -7.27 -1.97
N LEU A 63 4.58 -7.63 -1.59
CA LEU A 63 5.74 -7.61 -2.46
C LEU A 63 6.06 -9.03 -2.93
N PRO A 64 5.69 -9.40 -4.18
CA PRO A 64 6.11 -10.66 -4.75
C PRO A 64 7.62 -10.63 -4.97
N VAL A 65 8.31 -11.66 -4.49
CA VAL A 65 9.74 -11.86 -4.69
C VAL A 65 9.99 -13.27 -5.22
N ALA A 66 10.99 -13.42 -6.07
CA ALA A 66 11.42 -14.73 -6.52
C ALA A 66 12.14 -15.51 -5.40
N PRO A 67 12.22 -16.85 -5.47
CA PRO A 67 12.83 -17.66 -4.41
C PRO A 67 14.32 -17.34 -4.24
N TRP A 68 15.03 -17.03 -5.33
CA TRP A 68 16.44 -16.62 -5.25
C TRP A 68 16.62 -15.21 -4.71
N GLU A 69 15.69 -14.28 -4.96
CA GLU A 69 15.74 -12.94 -4.35
C GLU A 69 15.54 -13.01 -2.84
N ALA A 70 14.64 -13.90 -2.40
CA ALA A 70 14.41 -14.15 -0.99
C ALA A 70 15.58 -14.89 -0.33
N ALA A 71 16.10 -15.93 -1.00
CA ALA A 71 17.18 -16.75 -0.48
C ALA A 71 18.51 -16.00 -0.41
N LEU A 72 18.89 -15.29 -1.48
CA LEU A 72 20.21 -14.66 -1.64
C LEU A 72 20.22 -13.17 -1.26
N GLY A 73 19.05 -12.59 -1.00
CA GLY A 73 18.87 -11.16 -0.91
C GLY A 73 18.85 -10.48 -2.28
N ALA A 74 18.21 -9.32 -2.35
CA ALA A 74 18.05 -8.57 -3.59
C ALA A 74 17.86 -7.08 -3.32
N VAL A 75 18.02 -6.27 -4.36
CA VAL A 75 17.53 -4.88 -4.37
C VAL A 75 16.49 -4.78 -5.47
N VAL A 76 15.25 -4.51 -5.07
CA VAL A 76 14.10 -4.40 -5.99
C VAL A 76 13.55 -2.98 -6.00
N SER A 77 12.94 -2.56 -7.10
CA SER A 77 12.29 -1.24 -7.22
C SER A 77 10.78 -1.40 -7.15
N VAL A 78 10.12 -0.58 -6.34
CA VAL A 78 8.65 -0.57 -6.22
C VAL A 78 8.13 0.82 -6.57
N GLU A 79 7.14 0.84 -7.47
CA GLU A 79 6.43 2.06 -7.84
C GLU A 79 5.35 2.40 -6.81
N LEU A 80 5.44 3.61 -6.25
CA LEU A 80 4.45 4.20 -5.36
C LEU A 80 3.85 5.45 -6.03
N PRO A 81 2.69 5.95 -5.56
CA PRO A 81 2.11 7.19 -6.08
C PRO A 81 3.05 8.41 -6.00
N GLY A 82 3.98 8.42 -5.04
CA GLY A 82 4.98 9.48 -4.86
C GLY A 82 6.30 9.25 -5.61
N GLY A 83 6.40 8.20 -6.44
CA GLY A 83 7.61 7.82 -7.18
C GLY A 83 8.15 6.43 -6.80
N SER A 84 9.25 6.04 -7.45
CA SER A 84 9.88 4.74 -7.25
C SER A 84 10.75 4.70 -5.98
N VAL A 85 10.72 3.59 -5.27
CA VAL A 85 11.54 3.33 -4.08
C VAL A 85 12.33 2.05 -4.27
N LYS A 86 13.66 2.12 -4.06
CA LYS A 86 14.52 0.94 -3.98
C LYS A 86 14.43 0.31 -2.60
N LEU A 87 14.22 -1.00 -2.58
CA LEU A 87 14.04 -1.80 -1.37
C LEU A 87 15.09 -2.90 -1.32
N ARG A 88 15.72 -3.07 -0.16
CA ARG A 88 16.64 -4.18 0.09
C ARG A 88 15.87 -5.35 0.71
N ILE A 89 15.85 -6.47 0.01
CA ILE A 89 15.38 -7.75 0.55
C ILE A 89 16.57 -8.39 1.28
N PRO A 90 16.45 -8.67 2.59
CA PRO A 90 17.51 -9.37 3.31
C PRO A 90 17.65 -10.81 2.80
N GLU A 91 18.87 -11.34 2.90
CA GLU A 91 19.13 -12.76 2.67
C GLU A 91 18.31 -13.63 3.63
N GLY A 92 17.83 -14.78 3.15
CA GLY A 92 16.95 -15.65 3.92
C GLY A 92 15.58 -15.04 4.26
N ALA A 93 15.08 -14.10 3.45
CA ALA A 93 13.72 -13.59 3.61
C ALA A 93 12.69 -14.71 3.42
N GLN A 94 11.62 -14.67 4.21
CA GLN A 94 10.55 -15.66 4.18
C GLN A 94 9.20 -14.99 3.91
N SER A 95 8.28 -15.74 3.31
CA SER A 95 6.89 -15.29 3.16
C SER A 95 6.27 -14.98 4.52
N GLY A 96 5.41 -13.96 4.58
CA GLY A 96 4.77 -13.52 5.84
C GLY A 96 5.64 -12.62 6.70
N ARG A 97 6.94 -12.47 6.40
CA ARG A 97 7.76 -11.42 7.01
C ARG A 97 7.31 -10.05 6.50
N GLN A 98 7.07 -9.14 7.45
CA GLN A 98 6.76 -7.75 7.13
C GLN A 98 8.02 -6.88 7.19
N LEU A 99 8.30 -6.10 6.14
CA LEU A 99 9.35 -5.08 6.13
C LEU A 99 8.71 -3.69 6.25
N ARG A 100 9.30 -2.83 7.09
CA ARG A 100 8.85 -1.45 7.28
C ARG A 100 9.84 -0.48 6.66
N VAL A 101 9.35 0.34 5.74
CA VAL A 101 10.12 1.42 5.11
C VAL A 101 9.60 2.75 5.62
N ARG A 102 10.41 3.39 6.47
CA ARG A 102 10.01 4.60 7.19
C ARG A 102 9.82 5.79 6.25
N GLY A 103 8.76 6.57 6.45
CA GLY A 103 8.46 7.80 5.73
C GLY A 103 8.05 7.61 4.27
N LYS A 104 7.69 6.38 3.87
CA LYS A 104 7.28 6.04 2.49
C LYS A 104 5.77 5.75 2.35
N GLY A 105 4.98 6.08 3.36
CA GLY A 105 3.52 6.09 3.31
C GLY A 105 2.97 7.42 2.78
N ILE A 106 1.73 7.74 3.15
CA ILE A 106 1.04 8.98 2.76
C ILE A 106 1.70 10.16 3.49
N PRO A 107 2.05 11.26 2.78
CA PRO A 107 2.67 12.43 3.41
C PRO A 107 1.72 13.10 4.40
N ALA A 108 2.27 13.79 5.40
CA ALA A 108 1.50 14.66 6.27
C ALA A 108 1.19 16.00 5.60
N ALA A 109 0.05 16.60 5.93
CA ALA A 109 -0.15 18.02 5.71
C ALA A 109 0.72 18.82 6.70
N GLN A 110 1.52 19.77 6.19
CA GLN A 110 2.36 20.82 6.81
C GLN A 110 3.11 20.55 8.14
N THR A 111 2.51 19.91 9.14
CA THR A 111 3.06 19.66 10.47
C THR A 111 2.81 18.20 10.88
N GLY A 112 3.62 17.28 10.35
CA GLY A 112 3.59 15.89 10.79
C GLY A 112 4.55 14.99 10.04
N SER A 113 4.76 13.79 10.56
CA SER A 113 5.51 12.73 9.86
C SER A 113 4.62 12.06 8.81
N ALA A 114 5.21 11.75 7.66
CA ALA A 114 4.60 10.84 6.70
C ALA A 114 4.35 9.48 7.37
N GLY A 115 3.34 8.76 6.90
CA GLY A 115 3.20 7.35 7.26
C GLY A 115 4.34 6.50 6.68
N ASP A 116 4.26 5.21 6.91
CA ASP A 116 5.24 4.23 6.48
C ASP A 116 4.69 3.31 5.40
N LEU A 117 5.61 2.65 4.69
CA LEU A 117 5.28 1.56 3.78
C LEU A 117 5.57 0.24 4.49
N LEU A 118 4.54 -0.58 4.66
CA LEU A 118 4.60 -1.94 5.19
C LEU A 118 4.51 -2.93 4.03
N LEU A 119 5.53 -3.75 3.90
CA LEU A 119 5.71 -4.69 2.81
C LEU A 119 5.55 -6.10 3.34
N ASP A 120 4.50 -6.79 2.92
CA ASP A 120 4.33 -8.21 3.21
C ASP A 120 5.05 -9.00 2.12
N ILE A 121 6.16 -9.67 2.47
CA ILE A 121 6.90 -10.48 1.50
C ILE A 121 6.07 -11.70 1.13
N GLN A 122 5.97 -11.96 -0.17
CA GLN A 122 5.37 -13.17 -0.73
C GLN A 122 6.37 -13.81 -1.71
N VAL A 123 6.93 -14.95 -1.33
CA VAL A 123 7.78 -15.73 -2.24
C VAL A 123 6.91 -16.42 -3.27
N VAL A 124 7.18 -16.16 -4.55
CA VAL A 124 6.42 -16.70 -5.69
C VAL A 124 7.33 -17.61 -6.51
N LEU A 125 6.88 -18.84 -6.77
CA LEU A 125 7.64 -19.80 -7.56
C LEU A 125 7.47 -19.54 -9.07
N PRO A 126 8.57 -19.51 -9.84
CA PRO A 126 8.48 -19.60 -11.29
C PRO A 126 7.77 -20.89 -11.75
N PRO A 127 7.02 -20.87 -12.86
CA PRO A 127 6.31 -22.06 -13.32
C PRO A 127 7.28 -23.16 -13.77
N ALA A 128 6.98 -24.41 -13.41
CA ALA A 128 7.70 -25.61 -13.85
C ALA A 128 7.12 -26.17 -15.16
N ASN A 129 6.86 -25.31 -16.15
CA ASN A 129 6.12 -25.67 -17.36
C ASN A 129 7.01 -26.13 -18.54
N THR A 130 8.34 -26.04 -18.44
CA THR A 130 9.29 -26.57 -19.44
C THR A 130 10.09 -27.76 -18.90
N PRO A 131 10.61 -28.66 -19.76
CA PRO A 131 11.48 -29.75 -19.32
C PRO A 131 12.70 -29.26 -18.53
N GLN A 132 13.32 -28.15 -18.96
CA GLN A 132 14.46 -27.55 -18.28
C GLN A 132 14.08 -27.00 -16.89
N ALA A 133 12.94 -26.32 -16.76
CA ALA A 133 12.48 -25.82 -15.47
C ALA A 133 12.17 -26.96 -14.50
N ARG A 134 11.54 -28.05 -14.98
CA ARG A 134 11.28 -29.25 -14.17
C ARG A 134 12.58 -29.87 -13.66
N GLN A 135 13.57 -30.06 -14.53
CA GLN A 135 14.87 -30.61 -14.15
C GLN A 135 15.59 -29.75 -13.09
N PHE A 136 15.45 -28.42 -13.17
CA PHE A 136 15.99 -27.51 -12.16
C PHE A 136 15.32 -27.73 -10.80
N TYR A 137 14.00 -27.81 -10.75
CA TYR A 137 13.26 -28.08 -9.51
C TYR A 137 13.54 -29.47 -8.94
N GLU A 138 13.66 -30.51 -9.78
CA GLU A 138 14.02 -31.87 -9.34
C GLU A 138 15.40 -31.91 -8.68
N ARG A 139 16.37 -31.18 -9.25
CA ARG A 139 17.71 -31.03 -8.67
C ARG A 139 17.65 -30.29 -7.35
N MET A 140 16.95 -29.15 -7.30
CA MET A 140 16.76 -28.36 -6.08
C MET A 140 16.14 -29.21 -4.95
N ALA A 141 15.10 -29.98 -5.27
CA ALA A 141 14.44 -30.85 -4.30
C ALA A 141 15.39 -31.93 -3.74
N ARG A 142 16.23 -32.52 -4.60
CA ARG A 142 17.20 -33.54 -4.22
C ARG A 142 18.35 -32.98 -3.38
N GLU A 143 18.90 -31.83 -3.78
CA GLU A 143 20.09 -31.26 -3.16
C GLU A 143 19.80 -30.52 -1.86
N LEU A 144 18.67 -29.82 -1.77
CA LEU A 144 18.34 -29.05 -0.56
C LEU A 144 17.67 -29.88 0.53
N ALA A 145 17.05 -31.02 0.18
CA ALA A 145 16.36 -31.93 1.12
C ALA A 145 15.45 -31.20 2.14
N PHE A 146 14.83 -30.09 1.73
CA PHE A 146 14.07 -29.19 2.58
C PHE A 146 12.64 -29.69 2.81
N ASP A 147 12.21 -29.77 4.07
CA ASP A 147 10.84 -30.14 4.43
C ASP A 147 10.07 -28.95 5.04
N PRO A 148 9.26 -28.22 4.24
CA PRO A 148 8.54 -27.03 4.69
C PRO A 148 7.41 -27.30 5.69
N ARG A 149 7.14 -28.56 6.07
CA ARG A 149 6.06 -28.95 6.99
C ARG A 149 6.57 -29.42 8.36
N GLN A 150 7.86 -29.28 8.67
CA GLN A 150 8.40 -29.69 9.97
C GLN A 150 8.15 -28.72 11.13
N GLU A 151 7.42 -27.63 10.92
CA GLU A 151 7.08 -26.73 12.03
C GLU A 151 6.17 -27.43 13.05
N GLY A 152 6.75 -27.75 14.22
CA GLY A 152 6.06 -28.38 15.35
C GLY A 152 6.91 -29.18 16.36
N ARG A 153 8.25 -29.23 16.27
CA ARG A 153 9.10 -29.79 17.34
C ARG A 153 10.19 -28.81 17.77
N VAL A 154 9.80 -27.83 18.58
CA VAL A 154 10.65 -27.24 19.63
C VAL A 154 9.77 -27.09 20.87
#